data_AF-A0A821KLM8-F1
#
_entry.id   AF-A0A821KLM8-F1
#
_cell.length_a   1.000
_cell.length_b   1.000
_cell.length_c   1.000
_cell.angle_alpha   90.00
_cell.angle_beta   90.00
_cell.angle_gamma   90.00
#
_symmetry.space_group_name_H-M   'P 1'
#
loop_
_entity.id
_entity.type
_entity.pdbx_description
1 polymer ?
#
loop_
_entity_poly.entity_id
_entity_poly.type
_entity_poly.pdbx_seq_one_letter_code
_entity_poly.pdbx_strand_id
1 'polypeptide(L)'
;MAMNRQLGCATIFLTLSAAETKWSELIVILVKVLENKVITLEEAENMSYEKKCDLIRQDPVACVRYFEHRLKCLWEILSAPSGPFQGYELEDKYVRIEFQARG
;
A
#
# COMPACT_ATOMS: atom_id res chain seq x y z
N MET A 1 6.01 -9.03 24.05
CA MET A 1 4.96 -8.15 24.60
C MET A 1 5.48 -6.73 24.48
N ALA A 2 4.97 -5.94 23.53
CA ALA A 2 5.30 -4.52 23.44
C ALA A 2 4.13 -3.75 24.05
N MET A 3 4.39 -3.11 25.19
CA MET A 3 3.43 -2.23 25.85
C MET A 3 3.37 -0.94 25.03
N ASN A 4 2.26 -0.71 24.33
CA ASN A 4 2.00 0.58 23.71
C ASN A 4 1.85 1.61 24.82
N ARG A 5 2.79 2.55 24.91
CA ARG A 5 2.69 3.71 25.79
C ARG A 5 1.55 4.58 25.26
N GLN A 6 0.33 4.34 25.73
CA GLN A 6 -0.84 5.11 25.34
C GLN A 6 -0.69 6.54 25.88
N LEU A 7 -0.43 7.48 24.97
CA LEU A 7 -0.48 8.93 25.23
C LEU A 7 -1.92 9.42 25.53
N GLY A 8 -2.90 8.53 25.46
CA GLY A 8 -4.31 8.80 25.70
C GLY A 8 -5.20 7.92 24.83
N CYS A 9 -6.47 8.30 24.72
CA CYS A 9 -7.39 7.71 23.73
C CYS A 9 -6.99 8.18 22.32
N ALA A 10 -6.91 7.27 21.36
CA ALA A 10 -6.63 7.65 19.98
C ALA A 10 -7.86 8.30 19.34
N THR A 11 -7.67 9.43 18.67
CA THR A 11 -8.73 10.16 17.97
C THR A 11 -9.20 9.43 16.71
N ILE A 12 -8.28 8.78 15.99
CA ILE A 12 -8.55 8.10 14.72
C ILE A 12 -7.87 6.73 14.73
N PHE A 13 -8.60 5.71 14.29
CA PHE A 13 -8.06 4.39 13.98
C PHE A 13 -8.21 4.13 12.47
N LEU A 14 -7.11 3.73 11.83
CA LEU A 14 -7.07 3.41 10.42
C LEU A 14 -6.43 2.04 10.19
N THR A 15 -7.17 1.13 9.56
CA THR A 15 -6.66 -0.18 9.13
C THR A 15 -6.60 -0.20 7.61
N LEU A 16 -5.43 -0.55 7.06
CA LEU A 16 -5.18 -0.59 5.63
C LEU A 16 -4.79 -2.00 5.24
N SER A 17 -5.40 -2.52 4.18
CA SER A 17 -5.01 -3.78 3.55
C SER A 17 -4.34 -3.53 2.21
N ALA A 18 -3.36 -4.37 1.88
CA ALA A 18 -2.84 -4.43 0.52
C ALA A 18 -3.91 -5.06 -0.39
N ALA A 19 -4.16 -4.43 -1.52
CA ALA A 19 -5.11 -4.89 -2.53
C ALA A 19 -4.39 -4.89 -3.88
N GLU A 20 -3.27 -5.60 -3.97
CA GLU A 20 -2.31 -5.52 -5.09
C GLU A 20 -2.97 -5.82 -6.44
N THR A 21 -3.94 -6.73 -6.47
CA THR A 21 -4.68 -7.10 -7.68
C THR A 21 -5.50 -5.96 -8.29
N LYS A 22 -5.78 -4.91 -7.53
CA LYS A 22 -6.53 -3.72 -7.97
C LYS A 22 -5.62 -2.57 -8.40
N TRP A 23 -4.31 -2.65 -8.18
CA TRP A 23 -3.39 -1.57 -8.51
C TRP A 23 -2.84 -1.79 -9.92
N SER A 24 -3.55 -1.27 -10.92
CA SER A 24 -3.17 -1.41 -12.34
C SER A 24 -1.74 -0.92 -12.59
N GLU A 25 -1.31 0.17 -11.94
CA GLU A 25 0.06 0.67 -11.99
C GLU A 25 1.09 -0.37 -11.50
N LEU A 26 0.79 -1.09 -10.42
CA LEU A 26 1.64 -2.17 -9.92
C LEU A 26 1.71 -3.32 -10.93
N ILE A 27 0.58 -3.70 -11.53
CA ILE A 27 0.56 -4.75 -12.56
C ILE A 27 1.41 -4.36 -13.78
N VAL A 28 1.34 -3.10 -14.23
CA VAL A 28 2.21 -2.61 -15.32
C VAL A 28 3.68 -2.74 -14.94
N ILE A 29 4.05 -2.36 -13.71
CA ILE A 29 5.43 -2.48 -13.21
C ILE A 29 5.86 -3.95 -13.16
N LEU A 30 5.03 -4.85 -12.64
CA LEU A 30 5.33 -6.28 -12.54
C LEU A 30 5.51 -6.92 -13.92
N VAL A 31 4.64 -6.61 -14.89
CA VAL A 31 4.77 -7.11 -16.27
C VAL A 31 6.05 -6.59 -16.91
N LYS A 32 6.41 -5.32 -16.67
CA LYS A 32 7.66 -4.75 -17.18
C LYS A 32 8.89 -5.42 -16.58
N VAL A 33 8.88 -5.74 -15.29
CA VAL A 33 10.02 -6.35 -14.60
C VAL A 33 10.15 -7.84 -14.93
N LEU A 34 9.04 -8.58 -14.95
CA LEU A 34 9.03 -10.05 -15.10
C LEU A 34 8.98 -10.50 -16.56
N GLU A 35 8.17 -9.85 -17.41
CA GLU A 35 7.98 -10.24 -18.81
C GLU A 35 8.73 -9.33 -19.80
N ASN A 36 9.34 -8.23 -19.33
CA ASN A 36 10.00 -7.22 -20.18
C ASN A 36 9.08 -6.64 -21.27
N LYS A 37 7.79 -6.51 -20.96
CA LYS A 37 6.76 -5.94 -21.83
C LYS A 37 6.23 -4.64 -21.25
N VAL A 38 5.89 -3.70 -22.13
CA VAL A 38 5.20 -2.46 -21.76
C VAL A 38 3.74 -2.63 -22.12
N ILE A 39 2.88 -2.59 -21.10
CA ILE A 39 1.42 -2.65 -21.25
C ILE A 39 0.80 -1.33 -20.77
N THR A 40 -0.40 -1.01 -21.27
CA THR A 40 -1.16 0.16 -20.81
C THR A 40 -1.89 -0.13 -19.50
N LEU A 41 -2.38 0.93 -18.83
CA LEU A 41 -3.21 0.78 -17.64
C LEU A 41 -4.52 0.04 -17.93
N GLU A 42 -5.12 0.25 -19.10
CA GLU A 42 -6.34 -0.43 -19.52
C GLU A 42 -6.11 -1.93 -19.73
N GLU A 43 -4.97 -2.32 -20.31
CA GLU A 43 -4.57 -3.72 -20.46
C GLU A 43 -4.31 -4.38 -19.09
N ALA A 44 -3.67 -3.65 -18.17
CA ALA A 44 -3.46 -4.12 -16.81
C ALA A 44 -4.78 -4.30 -16.05
N GLU A 45 -5.75 -3.41 -16.24
CA GLU A 45 -7.06 -3.49 -15.61
C GLU A 45 -7.86 -4.68 -16.13
N ASN A 46 -7.87 -4.90 -17.45
CA ASN A 46 -8.58 -5.99 -18.12
C ASN A 46 -7.89 -7.36 -18.02
N MET A 47 -6.68 -7.44 -17.45
CA MET A 47 -5.97 -8.70 -17.26
C MET A 47 -6.75 -9.66 -16.33
N SER A 48 -6.69 -10.97 -16.63
CA SER A 48 -7.35 -11.99 -15.81
C SER A 48 -6.83 -11.99 -14.37
N TYR A 49 -7.72 -12.28 -13.42
CA TYR A 49 -7.39 -12.31 -12.00
C TYR A 49 -6.26 -13.30 -11.69
N GLU A 50 -6.29 -14.48 -12.32
CA GLU A 50 -5.28 -15.52 -12.16
C GLU A 50 -3.89 -15.02 -12.56
N LYS A 51 -3.79 -14.37 -13.73
CA LYS A 51 -2.52 -13.83 -14.20
C LYS A 51 -2.00 -12.71 -13.30
N LYS A 52 -2.88 -11.84 -12.79
CA LYS A 52 -2.49 -10.82 -11.79
C LYS A 52 -1.92 -11.49 -10.53
N CYS A 53 -2.58 -12.52 -10.02
CA CYS A 53 -2.10 -13.27 -8.85
C CYS A 53 -0.74 -13.92 -9.11
N ASP A 54 -0.51 -14.48 -10.30
CA ASP A 54 0.77 -15.10 -10.64
C ASP A 54 1.90 -14.09 -10.70
N LEU A 55 1.67 -12.90 -11.28
CA LEU A 55 2.66 -11.81 -11.29
C LEU A 55 3.02 -11.36 -9.85
N ILE A 56 2.02 -11.22 -8.98
CA ILE A 56 2.22 -10.83 -7.58
C ILE A 56 3.02 -11.88 -6.81
N ARG A 57 2.73 -13.18 -7.02
CA ARG A 57 3.47 -14.27 -6.37
C ARG A 57 4.92 -14.38 -6.86
N GLN A 58 5.19 -14.00 -8.11
CA GLN A 58 6.53 -14.07 -8.68
C GLN A 58 7.47 -13.00 -8.13
N ASP A 59 6.96 -11.79 -7.82
CA ASP A 59 7.75 -10.74 -7.19
C ASP A 59 7.02 -10.07 -6.01
N PRO A 60 6.93 -10.77 -4.86
CA PRO A 60 6.32 -10.21 -3.66
C PRO A 60 7.13 -9.04 -3.09
N VAL A 61 8.43 -8.94 -3.41
CA VAL A 61 9.30 -7.86 -2.90
C VAL A 61 8.91 -6.53 -3.56
N ALA A 62 8.68 -6.52 -4.87
CA ALA A 62 8.16 -5.33 -5.56
C ALA A 62 6.79 -4.92 -5.02
N CYS A 63 5.89 -5.87 -4.75
CA CYS A 63 4.59 -5.60 -4.15
C CYS A 63 4.69 -4.91 -2.78
N VAL A 64 5.55 -5.43 -1.89
CA VAL A 64 5.77 -4.83 -0.55
C VAL A 64 6.36 -3.43 -0.66
N ARG A 65 7.35 -3.22 -1.54
CA ARG A 65 7.94 -1.89 -1.77
C ARG A 65 6.91 -0.89 -2.30
N TYR A 66 6.04 -1.33 -3.19
CA TYR A 66 4.97 -0.48 -3.73
C TYR A 66 3.96 -0.12 -2.64
N PHE A 67 3.55 -1.08 -1.80
CA PHE A 67 2.68 -0.81 -0.66
C PHE A 67 3.31 0.16 0.34
N GLU A 68 4.59 -0.03 0.67
CA GLU A 68 5.33 0.89 1.54
C GLU A 68 5.36 2.31 0.95
N HIS A 69 5.59 2.45 -0.35
CA HIS A 69 5.54 3.74 -1.03
C HIS A 69 4.17 4.41 -0.90
N ARG A 70 3.08 3.66 -1.14
CA ARG A 70 1.72 4.19 -0.96
C ARG A 70 1.43 4.62 0.47
N LEU A 71 1.92 3.87 1.46
CA LEU A 71 1.79 4.25 2.87
C LEU A 71 2.55 5.55 3.17
N LYS A 72 3.75 5.74 2.62
CA LYS A 72 4.50 7.00 2.78
C LYS A 72 3.72 8.18 2.20
N CYS A 73 3.21 8.06 0.97
CA CYS A 73 2.39 9.11 0.36
C CYS A 73 1.13 9.41 1.19
N LEU A 74 0.49 8.38 1.76
CA LEU A 74 -0.65 8.58 2.66
C LEU A 74 -0.24 9.40 3.90
N TRP A 75 0.89 9.09 4.53
CA TRP A 75 1.36 9.85 5.69
C TRP A 75 1.69 11.31 5.33
N GLU A 76 2.24 11.55 4.15
CA GLU A 76 2.50 12.90 3.65
C GLU A 76 1.18 13.68 3.47
N ILE A 77 0.15 13.05 2.90
CA ILE A 77 -1.19 13.67 2.75
C ILE A 77 -1.84 13.94 4.11
N LEU A 78 -1.75 13.00 5.06
CA LEU A 78 -2.34 13.15 6.38
C LEU A 78 -1.63 14.21 7.24
N SER A 79 -0.34 14.43 7.00
CA SER A 79 0.47 15.42 7.75
C SER A 79 0.56 16.76 7.04
N ALA A 80 -0.01 16.90 5.84
CA ALA A 80 0.04 18.14 5.07
C ALA A 80 -0.79 19.25 5.75
N PRO A 81 -0.34 20.51 5.73
CA PRO A 81 -1.12 21.65 6.26
C PRO A 81 -2.49 21.82 5.60
N SER A 82 -2.59 21.46 4.31
CA SER A 82 -3.83 21.41 3.53
C SER A 82 -4.43 20.00 3.46
N GLY A 83 -4.13 19.17 4.45
CA GLY A 83 -4.60 17.80 4.54
C GLY A 83 -6.09 17.69 4.87
N PRO A 84 -6.62 16.47 4.99
CA PRO A 84 -8.05 16.23 5.23
C PRO A 84 -8.55 16.76 6.58
N PHE A 85 -7.65 17.06 7.52
CA PHE A 85 -7.98 17.48 8.88
C PHE A 85 -7.99 19.01 9.08
N GLN A 86 -8.23 19.79 8.02
CA GLN A 86 -8.38 21.26 8.00
C GLN A 86 -8.30 21.97 9.37
N GLY A 87 -7.12 22.52 9.68
CA GLY A 87 -6.86 23.28 10.91
C GLY A 87 -6.37 22.45 12.11
N TYR A 88 -6.31 21.13 11.99
CA TYR A 88 -5.71 20.23 12.98
C TYR A 88 -4.43 19.59 12.44
N GLU A 89 -3.40 19.51 13.27
CA GLU A 89 -2.11 18.91 12.93
C GLU A 89 -1.96 17.53 13.59
N LEU A 90 -1.17 16.67 12.95
CA LEU A 90 -0.86 15.34 13.47
C LEU A 90 0.21 15.45 14.57
N GLU A 91 -0.22 15.38 15.83
CA GLU A 91 0.68 15.44 16.99
C GLU A 91 1.47 14.14 17.17
N ASP A 92 0.77 13.00 17.20
CA ASP A 92 1.36 11.68 17.40
C ASP A 92 0.77 10.63 16.46
N LYS A 93 1.61 9.68 16.04
CA LYS A 93 1.16 8.49 15.29
C LYS A 93 1.85 7.23 15.77
N TYR A 94 1.10 6.14 15.78
CA TYR A 94 1.62 4.78 15.97
C TYR A 94 1.21 3.93 14.78
N VAL A 95 2.19 3.23 14.19
CA VAL A 95 1.97 2.38 13.02
C VAL A 95 2.44 0.96 13.33
N ARG A 96 1.57 -0.01 13.10
CA ARG A 96 1.90 -1.44 13.13
C ARG A 96 1.65 -2.03 11.76
N ILE A 97 2.67 -2.66 11.19
CA ILE A 97 2.57 -3.39 9.93
C ILE A 97 2.61 -4.88 10.26
N GLU A 98 1.64 -5.62 9.74
CA GLU A 98 1.58 -7.07 9.88
C GLU A 98 1.68 -7.73 8.52
N PHE A 99 2.63 -8.65 8.38
CA PHE A 99 2.80 -9.44 7.17
C PHE A 99 2.10 -10.78 7.34
N GLN A 100 1.14 -11.05 6.48
CA GLN A 100 0.50 -12.36 6.38
C GLN A 100 1.28 -13.19 5.35
N ALA A 101 2.37 -13.82 5.77
CA ALA A 101 3.03 -14.84 4.96
C ALA A 101 2.16 -16.09 4.96
N ARG A 102 1.23 -16.20 3.99
CA ARG A 102 0.57 -17.47 3.72
C ARG A 102 1.58 -18.31 2.94
N GLY A 103 2.22 -19.24 3.65
CA GLY A 103 3.12 -20.25 3.07
C GLY A 103 2.41 -21.18 2.11
#